data_AF-A0A2T0KT31-F1
#
_entry.id   AF-A0A2T0KT31-F1
#
_cell.length_a   1.000
_cell.length_b   1.000
_cell.length_c   1.000
_cell.angle_alpha   90.00
_cell.angle_beta   90.00
_cell.angle_gamma   90.00
#
_symmetry.space_group_name_H-M   'P 1'
#
loop_
_entity.id
_entity.type
_entity.pdbx_description
1 polymer ?
#
loop_
_entity_poly.entity_id
_entity_poly.type
_entity_poly.pdbx_seq_one_letter_code
_entity_poly.pdbx_strand_id
1 'polypeptide(L)'
;MAKQQDGQGGCAIQCNFYETPIQMSDLANFFTLSGKGSFTQRMIIATTSLSKHAAATPGDQPIPAELLTLETAMRLRSTGYSFPSTSPKSLGSARRDASPAPAGSFG
;
A
#
# COMPACT_ATOMS: atom_id res chain seq x y z
N MET A 1 -1.88 9.27 4.50
CA MET A 1 -2.23 8.65 3.21
C MET A 1 -1.66 9.52 2.09
N ALA A 2 -0.77 8.95 1.28
CA ALA A 2 -0.15 9.67 0.16
C ALA A 2 -1.21 9.89 -0.93
N LYS A 3 -1.32 11.13 -1.41
CA LYS A 3 -2.31 11.53 -2.43
C LYS A 3 -1.55 11.86 -3.71
N GLN A 4 -1.97 11.28 -4.82
CA GLN A 4 -1.37 11.59 -6.13
C GLN A 4 -1.63 13.07 -6.45
N GLN A 5 -0.63 13.75 -7.02
CA GLN A 5 -0.64 15.21 -7.23
C GLN A 5 -1.80 15.70 -8.12
N ASP A 6 -2.35 14.82 -8.97
CA ASP A 6 -3.38 15.15 -9.96
C ASP A 6 -4.81 15.15 -9.42
N GLY A 7 -5.03 14.86 -8.13
CA GLY A 7 -6.35 14.89 -7.51
C GLY A 7 -7.33 13.78 -7.96
N GLN A 8 -6.93 12.90 -8.88
CA GLN A 8 -7.77 11.86 -9.48
C GLN A 8 -7.90 10.55 -8.68
N GLY A 9 -7.31 10.47 -7.48
CA GLY A 9 -7.46 9.29 -6.63
C GLY A 9 -6.33 9.13 -5.62
N GLY A 10 -6.56 8.27 -4.63
CA GLY A 10 -5.50 7.81 -3.73
C GLY A 10 -4.67 6.71 -4.39
N CYS A 11 -3.40 6.61 -4.00
CA CYS A 11 -2.60 5.40 -4.23
C CYS A 11 -2.55 4.60 -2.92
N ALA A 12 -3.05 3.37 -2.95
CA ALA A 12 -2.93 2.45 -1.82
C ALA A 12 -1.51 1.87 -1.84
N ILE A 13 -0.78 2.02 -0.75
CA ILE A 13 0.61 1.54 -0.66
C ILE A 13 0.69 0.56 0.50
N GLN A 14 1.21 -0.64 0.23
CA GLN A 14 1.54 -1.62 1.26
C GLN A 14 3.01 -1.99 1.20
N CYS A 15 3.67 -1.95 2.35
CA CYS A 15 5.07 -2.32 2.47
C CYS A 15 5.18 -3.58 3.35
N ASN A 16 5.62 -4.69 2.78
CA ASN A 16 5.82 -5.95 3.49
C ASN A 16 7.31 -6.29 3.55
N PHE A 17 7.87 -6.27 4.76
CA PHE A 17 9.29 -6.50 5.02
C PHE A 17 9.47 -7.82 5.78
N TYR A 18 9.27 -8.94 5.09
CA TYR A 18 9.42 -10.28 5.66
C TYR A 18 10.70 -10.94 5.18
N GLU A 19 11.14 -11.97 5.90
CA GLU A 19 12.19 -12.90 5.44
C GLU A 19 11.62 -13.99 4.52
N THR A 20 10.34 -14.32 4.68
CA THR A 20 9.64 -15.32 3.87
C THR A 20 8.98 -14.70 2.64
N PRO A 21 8.69 -15.50 1.59
CA PRO A 21 7.91 -15.04 0.44
C PRO A 21 6.51 -14.58 0.85
N ILE A 22 6.04 -13.50 0.23
CA ILE A 22 4.71 -12.94 0.51
C ILE A 22 3.63 -13.92 0.05
N GLN A 23 2.69 -14.19 0.94
CA GLN A 23 1.60 -15.12 0.70
C GLN A 23 0.41 -14.42 0.05
N MET A 24 -0.41 -15.21 -0.63
CA MET A 24 -1.65 -14.72 -1.26
C MET A 24 -2.62 -14.11 -0.24
N SER A 25 -2.63 -14.61 1.01
CA SER A 25 -3.46 -14.07 2.09
C SER A 25 -3.15 -12.61 2.41
N ASP A 26 -1.87 -12.23 2.42
CA ASP A 26 -1.45 -10.85 2.68
C ASP A 26 -1.92 -9.91 1.57
N LEU A 27 -1.79 -10.37 0.32
CA LEU A 27 -2.27 -9.62 -0.85
C LEU A 27 -3.79 -9.53 -0.90
N ALA A 28 -4.51 -10.61 -0.58
CA ALA A 28 -5.97 -10.64 -0.61
C ALA A 28 -6.58 -9.61 0.35
N ASN A 29 -6.00 -9.50 1.56
CA ASN A 29 -6.40 -8.47 2.53
C ASN A 29 -6.14 -7.06 1.98
N PHE A 30 -4.97 -6.83 1.38
CA PHE A 30 -4.64 -5.56 0.74
C PHE A 30 -5.61 -5.18 -0.37
N PHE A 31 -5.92 -6.11 -1.28
CA PHE A 31 -6.84 -5.86 -2.39
C PHE A 31 -8.26 -5.59 -1.91
N THR A 32 -8.71 -6.31 -0.87
CA THR A 32 -10.00 -6.09 -0.24
C THR A 32 -10.11 -4.70 0.37
N LEU A 33 -9.09 -4.25 1.10
CA LEU A 33 -9.08 -2.93 1.74
C LEU A 33 -8.94 -1.79 0.71
N SER A 34 -8.01 -1.94 -0.24
CA SER A 34 -7.79 -0.96 -1.30
C SER A 34 -8.91 -0.92 -2.34
N GLY A 35 -9.77 -1.95 -2.41
CA GLY A 35 -10.97 -1.94 -3.25
C GLY A 35 -12.17 -1.17 -2.66
N LYS A 36 -12.13 -0.83 -1.37
CA LYS A 36 -13.25 -0.16 -0.66
C LYS A 36 -13.11 1.36 -0.58
N GLY A 37 -12.11 1.95 -1.23
CA GLY A 37 -11.86 3.39 -1.25
C GLY A 37 -11.78 3.96 -2.67
N SER A 38 -11.62 5.29 -2.77
CA SER A 38 -11.34 6.00 -4.03
C SER A 38 -9.88 5.84 -4.46
N PHE A 39 -9.37 4.61 -4.41
CA PHE A 39 -8.02 4.28 -4.87
C PHE A 39 -8.07 3.93 -6.35
N THR A 40 -7.22 4.59 -7.13
CA THR A 40 -7.10 4.36 -8.57
C THR A 40 -5.83 3.60 -8.92
N GLN A 41 -4.90 3.47 -7.97
CA GLN A 41 -3.64 2.76 -8.11
C GLN A 41 -3.27 2.03 -6.82
N ARG A 42 -2.51 0.95 -6.98
CA ARG A 42 -1.96 0.16 -5.88
C ARG A 42 -0.46 -0.03 -6.08
N MET A 43 0.29 0.10 -5.00
CA MET A 43 1.72 -0.17 -4.98
C MET A 43 2.03 -1.11 -3.82
N ILE A 44 2.73 -2.20 -4.13
CA ILE A 44 3.20 -3.18 -3.16
C ILE A 44 4.73 -3.08 -3.16
N ILE A 45 5.30 -2.78 -2.00
CA ILE A 45 6.75 -2.72 -1.79
C ILE A 45 7.13 -3.93 -0.94
N ALA A 46 8.02 -4.77 -1.45
CA ALA A 46 8.40 -6.01 -0.81
C ALA A 46 9.91 -6.20 -0.81
N THR A 47 10.47 -6.65 0.31
CA THR A 47 11.89 -7.08 0.32
C THR A 47 12.10 -8.46 -0.28
N THR A 48 11.07 -9.30 -0.24
CA THR A 48 11.09 -10.67 -0.74
C THR A 48 10.20 -10.83 -1.96
N SER A 49 10.38 -11.95 -2.67
CA SER A 49 9.53 -12.29 -3.79
C SER A 49 8.12 -12.69 -3.34
N LEU A 50 7.18 -12.61 -4.28
CA LEU A 50 5.85 -13.18 -4.12
C LEU A 50 5.94 -14.71 -4.21
N SER A 51 5.09 -15.41 -3.45
CA SER A 51 4.85 -16.83 -3.69
C SER A 51 4.33 -17.07 -5.12
N LYS A 52 4.50 -18.28 -5.66
CA LYS A 52 4.08 -18.63 -7.03
C LYS A 52 2.60 -18.32 -7.30
N HIS A 53 1.75 -18.55 -6.30
CA HIS A 53 0.32 -18.25 -6.38
C HIS A 53 0.02 -16.76 -6.30
N ALA A 54 0.80 -16.00 -5.54
CA ALA A 54 0.64 -14.56 -5.37
C ALA A 54 1.22 -13.75 -6.55
N ALA A 55 2.16 -14.32 -7.32
CA ALA A 55 2.82 -13.63 -8.44
C ALA A 55 1.87 -13.28 -9.60
N ALA A 56 0.82 -14.09 -9.82
CA ALA A 56 -0.17 -13.85 -10.87
C ALA A 56 -1.23 -12.82 -10.46
N THR A 57 -1.39 -12.56 -9.16
CA THR A 57 -2.50 -11.78 -8.64
C THR A 57 -2.47 -10.30 -9.04
N PRO A 58 -1.33 -9.57 -9.01
CA PRO A 58 -1.31 -8.15 -9.34
C PRO A 58 -1.80 -7.78 -10.74
N GLY A 59 -1.71 -8.72 -11.70
CA GLY A 59 -2.15 -8.52 -13.09
C GLY A 59 -3.62 -8.81 -13.36
N ASP A 60 -4.32 -9.50 -12.45
CA ASP A 60 -5.69 -9.99 -12.64
C ASP A 60 -6.72 -9.18 -11.81
N GLN A 61 -6.38 -7.94 -11.45
CA GLN A 61 -7.20 -7.08 -10.60
C GLN A 61 -7.71 -5.87 -11.38
N PRO A 62 -8.96 -5.42 -11.10
CA PRO A 62 -9.56 -4.28 -11.81
C PRO A 62 -8.85 -2.95 -11.55
N ILE A 63 -8.22 -2.80 -10.38
CA ILE A 63 -7.33 -1.68 -10.07
C ILE A 63 -5.90 -2.21 -10.19
N PRO A 64 -5.06 -1.60 -11.05
CA PRO A 64 -3.71 -2.08 -11.31
C PRO A 64 -2.86 -2.02 -10.05
N ALA A 65 -2.06 -3.07 -9.84
CA ALA A 65 -1.14 -3.17 -8.73
C ALA A 65 0.30 -3.35 -9.24
N GLU A 66 1.18 -2.43 -8.85
CA GLU A 66 2.60 -2.49 -9.15
C GLU A 66 3.38 -3.13 -7.99
N LEU A 67 4.31 -4.02 -8.30
CA LEU A 67 5.20 -4.63 -7.31
C LEU A 67 6.62 -4.07 -7.45
N LEU A 68 7.10 -3.42 -6.40
CA LEU A 68 8.49 -3.04 -6.25
C LEU A 68 9.21 -4.02 -5.32
N THR A 69 10.07 -4.86 -5.87
CA THR A 69 10.93 -5.77 -5.10
C THR A 69 12.22 -5.10 -4.65
N LEU A 70 12.92 -5.71 -3.69
CA LEU A 70 14.24 -5.24 -3.24
C LEU A 70 15.24 -5.16 -4.38
N GLU A 71 15.27 -6.17 -5.26
CA GLU A 71 16.15 -6.22 -6.42
C GLU A 71 15.90 -5.03 -7.35
N THR A 72 14.63 -4.78 -7.69
CA THR A 72 14.24 -3.63 -8.52
C THR A 72 14.59 -2.32 -7.83
N ALA A 73 14.33 -2.18 -6.54
CA ALA A 73 14.68 -0.98 -5.78
C ALA A 73 16.20 -0.74 -5.72
N MET A 74 17.01 -1.79 -5.57
CA MET A 74 18.46 -1.72 -5.63
C MET A 74 18.94 -1.31 -7.03
N ARG A 75 18.35 -1.86 -8.08
CA ARG A 75 18.64 -1.50 -9.47
C ARG A 75 18.31 -0.03 -9.75
N LEU A 76 17.13 0.44 -9.35
CA LEU A 76 16.72 1.84 -9.50
C LEU A 76 17.69 2.79 -8.78
N ARG A 77 18.12 2.44 -7.56
CA ARG A 77 19.16 3.19 -6.84
C ARG A 77 20.46 3.29 -7.64
N SER A 78 20.94 2.20 -8.23
CA SER A 78 22.15 2.23 -9.07
C SER A 78 22.00 3.04 -10.36
N THR A 79 20.76 3.29 -10.82
CA THR A 79 20.48 4.04 -12.06
C THR A 79 20.51 5.57 -11.83
N GLY A 80 20.82 6.04 -10.61
CA GLY A 80 20.84 7.45 -10.27
C GLY A 80 19.46 8.05 -9.96
N TYR A 81 18.45 7.20 -9.73
CA TYR A 81 17.13 7.66 -9.28
C TYR A 81 17.26 8.24 -7.87
N SER A 82 17.37 9.56 -7.78
CA SER A 82 17.36 10.26 -6.50
C SER A 82 15.92 10.32 -6.01
N PHE A 83 15.65 9.66 -4.88
CA PHE A 83 14.45 10.01 -4.13
C PHE A 83 14.54 11.50 -3.80
N PRO A 84 13.48 12.29 -4.03
CA PRO A 84 13.46 13.63 -3.49
C PRO A 84 13.58 13.46 -1.97
N SER A 85 14.68 13.96 -1.41
CA SER A 85 14.89 14.08 0.04
C SER A 85 13.86 15.09 0.54
N THR A 86 12.61 14.66 0.57
CA THR A 86 11.57 15.37 1.28
C THR A 86 11.90 15.10 2.73
N SER A 87 12.39 16.14 3.38
CA SER A 87 12.50 16.21 4.83
C SER A 87 11.29 15.51 5.45
N PRO A 88 11.48 14.63 6.46
CA PRO A 88 10.36 13.96 7.09
C PRO A 88 9.42 15.05 7.59
N LYS A 89 8.29 15.24 6.91
CA LYS A 89 7.22 16.09 7.42
C LYS A 89 6.84 15.45 8.73
N SER A 90 7.12 16.16 9.84
CA SER A 90 6.78 15.74 11.19
C SER A 90 5.41 15.08 11.15
N LEU A 91 5.38 13.79 11.45
CA LEU A 91 4.15 12.99 11.45
C LEU A 91 3.28 13.56 12.56
N GLY A 92 2.48 14.58 12.26
CA GLY A 92 1.54 15.16 13.20
C GLY A 92 0.63 14.04 13.67
N SER A 93 0.63 13.80 14.98
CA SER A 93 -0.21 12.82 15.67
C SER A 93 -1.63 12.88 15.11
N ALA A 94 -1.96 11.95 14.21
CA ALA A 94 -3.34 11.73 13.77
C ALA A 94 -4.11 11.28 15.01
N ARG A 95 -4.83 12.24 15.62
CA ARG A 95 -5.77 11.97 16.70
C ARG A 95 -6.71 10.87 16.20
N ARG A 96 -6.83 9.81 16.98
CA ARG A 96 -7.91 8.83 16.84
C ARG A 96 -9.20 9.56 17.20
N ASP A 97 -9.88 10.14 16.22
CA ASP A 97 -11.28 10.48 16.38
C ASP A 97 -12.07 9.17 16.36
N ALA A 98 -12.10 8.52 17.52
CA ALA A 98 -13.09 7.51 17.82
C ALA A 98 -14.44 8.24 17.86
N SER A 99 -15.23 8.08 16.81
CA SER A 99 -16.64 8.47 16.80
C SER A 99 -17.35 7.72 17.95
N PRO A 100 -18.01 8.39 18.90
CA PRO A 100 -18.77 7.70 19.93
C PRO A 100 -20.00 7.03 19.31
N ALA A 101 -20.21 5.74 19.62
CA ALA A 101 -21.40 5.00 19.25
C ALA A 101 -22.67 5.66 19.84
N PRO A 102 -23.81 5.67 19.12
CA PRO A 102 -25.04 6.27 19.63
C PRO A 102 -25.56 5.45 20.83
N ALA A 103 -25.87 6.15 21.92
CA ALA A 103 -26.44 5.55 23.12
C ALA A 103 -27.85 5.02 22.81
N GLY A 104 -28.02 3.70 22.92
CA GLY A 104 -29.33 3.07 22.91
C GLY A 104 -30.13 3.51 24.14
N SER A 105 -31.25 4.19 23.91
CA SER A 105 -32.30 4.41 24.89
C SER A 105 -33.07 3.11 25.08
N PHE A 106 -33.02 2.52 26.27
CA PHE A 106 -33.98 1.51 26.69
C PHE A 106 -34.45 1.79 28.13
N GLY A 107 -35.75 2.09 28.22
CA GLY A 107 -36.69 1.66 29.27
C GLY A 107 -36.43 2.11 30.70
#